data_AF-A0A257MAK3-F1
#
_entry.id   AF-A0A257MAK3-F1
#
_cell.length_a   1.000
_cell.length_b   1.000
_cell.length_c   1.000
_cell.angle_alpha   90.00
_cell.angle_beta   90.00
_cell.angle_gamma   90.00
#
_symmetry.space_group_name_H-M   'P 1'
#
loop_
_entity.id
_entity.type
_entity.pdbx_description
1 polymer ?
#
loop_
_entity_poly.entity_id
_entity_poly.type
_entity_poly.pdbx_seq_one_letter_code
_entity_poly.pdbx_strand_id
1 'polypeptide(L)'
;SAVTKGKGLQGPVRRWGIAVAKRKHARTGKLRHVGNLGPWHPAHISWRVPQLGQMGYHQRTEYNKRLMFIGTDGSKITPEGGFPGYGLVRNQYILIKGSVPGPIKRLVRVRHAIRPGKNFVKAPEFLYVSQESKQGV
;
A
#
# COMPACT_ATOMS: atom_id res chain seq x y z
N SER A 1 -4.03 -4.51 -10.53
CA SER A 1 -2.56 -4.50 -10.42
C SER A 1 -2.04 -3.09 -10.65
N ALA A 2 -1.07 -2.67 -9.86
CA ALA A 2 -0.44 -1.34 -9.98
C ALA A 2 0.96 -1.33 -9.35
N VAL A 3 1.70 -0.25 -9.55
CA VAL A 3 3.01 -0.02 -8.93
C VAL A 3 2.83 0.67 -7.58
N THR A 4 3.47 0.18 -6.53
CA THR A 4 3.34 0.72 -5.16
C THR A 4 4.03 2.07 -4.97
N LYS A 5 3.64 2.83 -3.94
CA LYS A 5 4.32 4.09 -3.55
C LYS A 5 5.83 3.83 -3.39
N GLY A 6 6.65 4.65 -4.06
CA GLY A 6 8.11 4.57 -3.94
C GLY A 6 8.55 5.15 -2.61
N LYS A 7 9.54 4.52 -1.96
CA LYS A 7 10.16 5.00 -0.71
C LYS A 7 11.69 5.13 -0.83
N GLY A 8 12.24 4.95 -2.03
CA GLY A 8 13.68 5.01 -2.31
C GLY A 8 14.47 3.94 -1.56
N LEU A 9 15.71 4.30 -1.19
CA LEU A 9 16.59 3.47 -0.37
C LEU A 9 16.06 3.44 1.07
N GLN A 10 15.77 2.24 1.57
CA GLN A 10 15.32 2.04 2.95
C GLN A 10 16.21 1.05 3.68
N GLY A 11 16.44 1.32 4.96
CA GLY A 11 17.23 0.46 5.84
C GLY A 11 16.50 -0.85 6.21
N PRO A 12 17.21 -1.84 6.76
CA PRO A 12 16.67 -3.17 7.01
C PRO A 12 15.43 -3.19 7.91
N VAL A 13 15.40 -2.33 8.94
CA VAL A 13 14.25 -2.18 9.87
C VAL A 13 12.96 -1.89 9.11
N ARG A 14 12.97 -0.88 8.22
CA ARG A 14 11.76 -0.46 7.52
C ARG A 14 11.41 -1.38 6.35
N ARG A 15 12.42 -1.91 5.66
CA ARG A 15 12.27 -2.75 4.47
C ARG A 15 11.80 -4.17 4.79
N TRP A 16 12.38 -4.78 5.83
CA TRP A 16 12.16 -6.17 6.21
C TRP A 16 11.40 -6.36 7.53
N GLY A 17 11.18 -5.27 8.30
CA GLY A 17 10.45 -5.36 9.57
C GLY A 17 11.26 -5.94 10.72
N ILE A 18 12.61 -5.89 10.66
CA ILE A 18 13.44 -6.34 11.78
C ILE A 18 13.30 -5.43 13.00
N ALA A 19 13.55 -5.97 14.19
CA ALA A 19 13.56 -5.20 15.42
C ALA A 19 14.70 -4.17 15.43
N VAL A 20 14.46 -3.05 16.10
CA VAL A 20 15.48 -2.06 16.44
C VAL A 20 16.32 -2.60 17.61
N ALA A 21 17.61 -2.26 17.66
CA ALA A 21 18.46 -2.62 18.79
C ALA A 21 17.87 -2.09 20.11
N LYS A 22 17.95 -2.90 21.17
CA LYS A 22 17.29 -2.60 22.45
C LYS A 22 18.27 -2.05 23.49
N ARG A 23 17.78 -1.16 24.35
CA ARG A 23 18.44 -0.68 25.58
C ARG A 23 19.91 -0.26 25.38
N LYS A 24 20.86 -1.06 25.86
CA LYS A 24 22.31 -0.74 25.84
C LYS A 24 22.82 -0.73 24.39
N HIS A 25 22.37 -1.69 23.59
CA HIS A 25 22.77 -1.82 22.18
C HIS A 25 22.29 -0.65 21.32
N ALA A 26 21.18 -0.01 21.70
CA ALA A 26 20.69 1.22 21.05
C ALA A 26 21.64 2.42 21.26
N ARG A 27 22.28 2.50 22.43
CA ARG A 27 23.17 3.62 22.81
C ARG A 27 24.57 3.50 22.21
N THR A 28 24.95 2.33 21.72
CA THR A 28 26.25 2.04 21.10
C THR A 28 26.34 2.53 19.63
N GLY A 29 25.38 3.34 19.16
CA GLY A 29 25.35 3.87 17.79
C GLY A 29 24.80 2.91 16.73
N LYS A 30 24.56 1.63 17.06
CA LYS A 30 24.03 0.62 16.13
C LYS A 30 22.52 0.39 16.30
N LEU A 31 21.74 1.46 16.24
CA LEU A 31 20.30 1.40 16.54
C LEU A 31 19.51 0.57 15.51
N ARG A 32 19.74 0.80 14.21
CA ARG A 32 18.91 0.27 13.11
C ARG A 32 19.65 -0.72 12.22
N HIS A 33 20.66 -1.38 12.78
CA HIS A 33 21.51 -2.35 12.09
C HIS A 33 21.06 -3.78 12.39
N VAL A 34 21.42 -4.71 11.50
CA VAL A 34 21.31 -6.15 11.75
C VAL A 34 22.41 -6.55 12.75
N GLY A 35 22.16 -7.57 13.57
CA GLY A 35 23.15 -8.08 14.53
C GLY A 35 24.41 -8.64 13.85
N ASN A 36 24.24 -9.58 12.93
CA ASN A 36 25.31 -10.19 12.13
C ASN A 36 24.84 -10.46 10.68
N LEU A 37 25.80 -10.76 9.79
CA LEU A 37 25.54 -11.03 8.37
C LEU A 37 25.53 -12.53 8.01
N GLY A 38 25.78 -13.41 8.99
CA GLY A 38 25.81 -14.86 8.78
C GLY A 38 26.61 -15.60 9.85
N PRO A 39 26.61 -16.94 9.77
CA PRO A 39 27.54 -17.80 10.53
C PRO A 39 28.96 -17.72 9.95
N TRP A 40 29.92 -18.40 10.59
CA TRP A 40 31.30 -18.51 10.07
C TRP A 40 31.34 -19.30 8.75
N HIS A 41 30.75 -20.49 8.72
CA HIS A 41 30.64 -21.32 7.53
C HIS A 41 29.17 -21.44 7.13
N PRO A 42 28.81 -21.20 5.85
CA PRO A 42 29.68 -20.92 4.72
C PRO A 42 30.23 -19.47 4.72
N ALA A 43 31.44 -19.26 4.21
CA ALA A 43 32.15 -17.98 4.19
C ALA A 43 31.62 -17.02 3.09
N HIS A 44 30.31 -16.82 3.03
CA HIS A 44 29.66 -15.83 2.17
C HIS A 44 28.38 -15.30 2.85
N ILE A 45 27.93 -14.11 2.43
CA ILE A 45 26.68 -13.55 2.92
C ILE A 45 25.52 -14.17 2.14
N SER A 46 24.59 -14.81 2.86
CA SER A 46 23.38 -15.34 2.23
C SER A 46 22.51 -14.19 1.71
N TRP A 47 21.97 -14.35 0.50
CA TRP A 47 21.00 -13.41 -0.10
C TRP A 47 19.73 -13.23 0.73
N ARG A 48 19.45 -14.15 1.67
CA ARG A 48 18.30 -14.10 2.57
C ARG A 48 18.48 -13.10 3.72
N VAL A 49 19.70 -12.63 3.96
CA VAL A 49 20.00 -11.71 5.07
C VAL A 49 19.35 -10.35 4.78
N PRO A 50 18.60 -9.78 5.73
CA PRO A 50 17.86 -8.55 5.50
C PRO A 50 18.81 -7.35 5.39
N GLN A 51 19.04 -6.88 4.17
CA GLN A 51 19.89 -5.73 3.89
C GLN A 51 19.11 -4.50 3.41
N LEU A 52 19.77 -3.33 3.46
CA LEU A 52 19.25 -2.10 2.90
C LEU A 52 19.01 -2.24 1.38
N GLY A 53 18.14 -1.41 0.83
CA GLY A 53 17.92 -1.40 -0.61
C GLY A 53 16.62 -0.71 -0.99
N GLN A 54 16.26 -0.82 -2.27
CA GLN A 54 15.04 -0.23 -2.81
C GLN A 54 13.82 -0.79 -2.08
N MET A 55 12.94 0.12 -1.65
CA MET A 55 11.64 -0.22 -1.09
C MET A 55 10.53 0.55 -1.80
N GLY A 56 9.53 -0.21 -2.26
CA GLY A 56 8.40 0.35 -2.99
C GLY A 56 8.75 0.58 -4.47
N TYR A 57 7.81 1.16 -5.21
CA TYR A 57 7.87 1.20 -6.67
C TYR A 57 7.96 -0.20 -7.30
N HIS A 58 7.38 -1.19 -6.63
CA HIS A 58 7.28 -2.55 -7.15
C HIS A 58 5.88 -2.81 -7.68
N GLN A 59 5.77 -3.62 -8.73
CA GLN A 59 4.47 -4.10 -9.20
C GLN A 59 3.83 -5.02 -8.14
N ARG A 60 2.57 -4.75 -7.81
CA ARG A 60 1.74 -5.60 -6.95
C ARG A 60 0.39 -5.85 -7.60
N THR A 61 -0.07 -7.09 -7.47
CA THR A 61 -1.40 -7.53 -7.87
C THR A 61 -2.13 -7.92 -6.59
N GLU A 62 -3.05 -7.08 -6.16
CA GLU A 62 -3.96 -7.42 -5.07
C GLU A 62 -5.14 -8.22 -5.64
N TYR A 63 -5.49 -9.30 -4.97
CA TYR A 63 -6.55 -10.23 -5.38
C TYR A 63 -7.86 -9.90 -4.68
N ASN A 64 -8.97 -10.33 -5.30
CA ASN A 64 -10.29 -10.42 -4.69
C ASN A 64 -10.80 -9.12 -4.04
N LYS A 65 -10.57 -8.00 -4.73
CA LYS A 65 -11.17 -6.72 -4.35
C LYS A 65 -12.60 -6.65 -4.86
N ARG A 66 -13.53 -6.37 -3.97
CA ARG A 66 -14.94 -6.20 -4.31
C ARG A 66 -15.14 -4.82 -4.93
N LEU A 67 -15.76 -4.81 -6.10
CA LEU A 67 -16.31 -3.60 -6.71
C LEU A 67 -17.62 -3.27 -5.99
N MET A 68 -17.74 -2.05 -5.47
CA MET A 68 -18.91 -1.62 -4.70
C MET A 68 -19.91 -0.91 -5.60
N PHE A 69 -19.43 0.04 -6.42
CA PHE A 69 -20.28 0.87 -7.26
C PHE A 69 -19.50 1.36 -8.47
N ILE A 70 -20.20 1.52 -9.60
CA ILE A 70 -19.70 2.21 -10.79
C ILE A 70 -20.63 3.40 -11.00
N GLY A 71 -20.07 4.61 -10.98
CA GLY A 71 -20.83 5.83 -11.13
C GLY A 71 -20.30 6.67 -12.27
N THR A 72 -21.20 7.44 -12.90
CA THR A 72 -20.87 8.42 -13.93
C THR A 72 -20.68 9.82 -13.34
N ASP A 73 -21.45 10.16 -12.32
CA ASP A 73 -21.48 11.49 -11.71
C ASP A 73 -20.57 11.59 -10.48
N GLY A 74 -19.43 12.27 -10.66
CA GLY A 74 -18.41 12.46 -9.63
C GLY A 74 -18.79 13.46 -8.52
N SER A 75 -19.88 14.22 -8.65
CA SER A 75 -20.33 15.15 -7.61
C SER A 75 -20.78 14.41 -6.33
N LYS A 76 -21.39 13.22 -6.48
CA LYS A 76 -21.91 12.41 -5.37
C LYS A 76 -20.83 11.82 -4.46
N ILE A 77 -19.59 11.73 -4.94
CA ILE A 77 -18.48 11.08 -4.22
C ILE A 77 -17.40 12.06 -3.77
N THR A 78 -17.30 13.21 -4.43
CA THR A 78 -16.23 14.16 -4.16
C THR A 78 -16.49 14.83 -2.80
N PRO A 79 -15.56 14.74 -1.84
CA PRO A 79 -15.73 15.39 -0.55
C PRO A 79 -15.66 16.91 -0.69
N GLU A 80 -16.18 17.63 0.29
CA GLU A 80 -16.02 19.07 0.41
C GLU A 80 -14.53 19.46 0.34
N GLY A 81 -14.19 20.41 -0.52
CA GLY A 81 -12.79 20.80 -0.79
C GLY A 81 -12.00 19.86 -1.72
N GLY A 82 -12.57 18.71 -2.11
CA GLY A 82 -11.96 17.76 -3.05
C GLY A 82 -10.94 16.80 -2.42
N PHE A 83 -10.48 15.82 -3.20
CA PHE A 83 -9.54 14.82 -2.71
C PHE A 83 -8.13 15.40 -2.55
N PRO A 84 -7.49 15.30 -1.36
CA PRO A 84 -6.14 15.82 -1.14
C PRO A 84 -5.13 15.23 -2.13
N GLY A 85 -4.36 16.08 -2.81
CA GLY A 85 -3.37 15.67 -3.80
C GLY A 85 -3.94 15.15 -5.13
N TYR A 86 -5.27 15.12 -5.30
CA TYR A 86 -5.95 14.80 -6.57
C TYR A 86 -6.74 16.00 -7.10
N GLY A 87 -7.77 16.42 -6.38
CA GLY A 87 -8.79 17.39 -6.83
C GLY A 87 -10.19 16.78 -6.92
N LEU A 88 -11.01 17.37 -7.79
CA LEU A 88 -12.41 16.99 -8.03
C LEU A 88 -12.52 15.83 -9.03
N VAL A 89 -13.47 14.91 -8.82
CA VAL A 89 -13.77 13.83 -9.77
C VAL A 89 -14.85 14.31 -10.73
N ARG A 90 -14.55 14.39 -12.03
CA ARG A 90 -15.49 14.87 -13.06
C ARG A 90 -16.01 13.76 -13.99
N ASN A 91 -15.30 12.64 -14.06
CA ASN A 91 -15.57 11.56 -15.00
C ASN A 91 -16.13 10.33 -14.26
N GLN A 92 -16.38 9.27 -15.04
CA GLN A 92 -16.75 7.97 -14.51
C GLN A 92 -15.74 7.48 -13.46
N TYR A 93 -16.26 6.86 -12.41
CA TYR A 93 -15.47 6.37 -11.29
C TYR A 93 -15.95 4.99 -10.85
N ILE A 94 -15.06 4.30 -10.15
CA ILE A 94 -15.31 2.99 -9.58
C ILE A 94 -14.95 3.04 -8.11
N LEU A 95 -15.85 2.58 -7.26
CA LEU A 95 -15.60 2.38 -5.83
C LEU A 95 -15.13 0.95 -5.60
N ILE A 96 -13.92 0.81 -5.05
CA ILE A 96 -13.31 -0.48 -4.72
C ILE A 96 -13.21 -0.58 -3.20
N LYS A 97 -13.61 -1.73 -2.65
CA LYS A 97 -13.51 -1.98 -1.20
C LYS A 97 -12.04 -1.99 -0.75
N GLY A 98 -11.74 -1.16 0.27
CA GLY A 98 -10.45 -1.13 0.95
C GLY A 98 -9.40 -0.30 0.21
N SER A 99 -8.13 -0.72 0.31
CA SER A 99 -6.99 -0.03 -0.31
C SER A 99 -6.69 -0.53 -1.72
N VAL A 100 -5.97 0.30 -2.49
CA VAL A 100 -5.43 -0.01 -3.82
C VAL A 100 -3.94 0.36 -3.83
N PRO A 101 -3.06 -0.44 -4.48
CA PRO A 101 -1.63 -0.14 -4.49
C PRO A 101 -1.33 1.09 -5.35
N GLY A 102 -0.51 1.99 -4.82
CA GLY A 102 0.01 3.17 -5.53
C GLY A 102 -0.28 4.50 -4.81
N PRO A 103 0.38 5.59 -5.22
CA PRO A 103 -0.01 6.94 -4.87
C PRO A 103 -1.21 7.41 -5.69
N ILE A 104 -1.75 8.53 -5.24
CA ILE A 104 -2.77 9.30 -5.93
C ILE A 104 -2.25 9.65 -7.34
N LYS A 105 -3.15 9.68 -8.34
CA LYS A 105 -2.86 9.87 -9.79
C LYS A 105 -2.17 8.70 -10.52
N ARG A 106 -1.87 7.58 -9.85
CA ARG A 106 -1.23 6.45 -10.52
C ARG A 106 -2.24 5.59 -11.29
N LEU A 107 -1.85 5.15 -12.48
CA LEU A 107 -2.60 4.18 -13.27
C LEU A 107 -2.74 2.84 -12.51
N VAL A 108 -3.97 2.35 -12.47
CA VAL A 108 -4.34 1.06 -11.89
C VAL A 108 -5.01 0.21 -12.97
N ARG A 109 -4.51 -1.02 -13.17
CA ARG A 109 -5.13 -2.00 -14.06
C ARG A 109 -6.11 -2.87 -13.29
N VAL A 110 -7.32 -3.02 -13.79
CA VAL A 110 -8.36 -3.89 -13.21
C VAL A 110 -8.57 -5.10 -14.14
N ARG A 111 -8.81 -6.27 -13.55
CA ARG A 111 -9.15 -7.50 -14.28
C ARG A 111 -10.14 -8.31 -13.46
N HIS A 112 -10.88 -9.20 -14.12
CA HIS A 112 -11.67 -10.22 -13.44
C HIS A 112 -10.80 -11.07 -12.49
N ALA A 113 -11.38 -11.45 -11.35
CA ALA A 113 -10.70 -12.23 -10.33
C ALA A 113 -10.36 -13.63 -10.86
N ILE A 114 -9.08 -14.01 -10.77
CA ILE A 114 -8.61 -15.33 -11.22
C ILE A 114 -8.92 -16.45 -10.21
N ARG A 115 -9.05 -16.11 -8.92
CA ARG A 115 -9.31 -17.04 -7.83
C ARG A 115 -10.39 -16.46 -6.89
N PRO A 116 -11.64 -16.34 -7.36
CA PRO A 116 -12.71 -15.80 -6.53
C PRO A 116 -12.96 -16.72 -5.33
N GLY A 117 -13.22 -16.12 -4.16
CA GLY A 117 -13.75 -16.88 -3.03
C GLY A 117 -15.18 -17.35 -3.32
N LYS A 118 -15.67 -18.34 -2.57
CA LYS A 118 -17.00 -18.96 -2.78
C LYS A 118 -18.19 -17.99 -2.65
N ASN A 119 -17.98 -16.78 -2.14
CA ASN A 119 -19.04 -15.82 -1.87
C ASN A 119 -19.19 -14.86 -3.05
N PHE A 120 -19.96 -15.25 -4.07
CA PHE A 120 -20.50 -14.31 -5.05
C PHE A 120 -21.64 -13.54 -4.39
N VAL A 121 -21.31 -12.37 -3.83
CA VAL A 121 -22.28 -11.50 -3.19
C VAL A 121 -22.90 -10.59 -4.26
N LYS A 122 -24.23 -10.50 -4.27
CA LYS A 122 -25.02 -9.50 -5.02
C LYS A 122 -24.41 -8.10 -4.86
N ALA A 123 -24.61 -7.20 -5.84
CA ALA A 123 -24.20 -5.81 -5.72
C ALA A 123 -24.71 -5.23 -4.39
N PRO A 124 -23.83 -4.63 -3.55
CA PRO A 124 -24.26 -4.09 -2.28
C PRO A 124 -25.18 -2.89 -2.52
N GLU A 125 -26.22 -2.75 -1.69
CA GLU A 125 -27.04 -1.55 -1.67
C GLU A 125 -26.25 -0.39 -1.07
N PHE A 126 -26.44 0.79 -1.64
CA PHE A 126 -25.64 1.97 -1.35
C PHE A 126 -26.48 2.97 -0.57
N LEU A 127 -26.37 2.96 0.76
CA LEU A 127 -27.21 3.77 1.64
C LEU A 127 -26.66 5.19 1.84
N TYR A 128 -25.35 5.33 2.04
CA TYR A 128 -24.74 6.61 2.40
C TYR A 128 -23.26 6.70 1.98
N VAL A 129 -22.82 7.92 1.63
CA VAL A 129 -21.44 8.29 1.34
C VAL A 129 -21.07 9.53 2.13
N SER A 130 -20.00 9.45 2.91
CA SER A 130 -19.42 10.63 3.57
C SER A 130 -18.81 11.55 2.51
N GLN A 131 -19.39 12.73 2.35
CA GLN A 131 -18.87 13.86 1.58
C GLN A 131 -18.11 14.87 2.45
N GLU A 132 -17.92 14.57 3.73
CA GLU A 132 -17.18 15.43 4.65
C GLU A 132 -15.74 15.66 4.14
N SER A 133 -15.24 16.87 4.35
CA SER A 133 -13.87 17.25 4.03
C SER A 133 -12.87 16.24 4.56
N LYS A 134 -11.91 15.86 3.71
CA LYS A 134 -10.77 15.01 4.11
C LYS A 134 -9.56 15.82 4.56
N GLN A 135 -9.73 17.13 4.66
CA GLN A 135 -8.76 18.08 5.19
C GLN A 135 -9.36 18.65 6.49
N GLY A 136 -8.89 18.13 7.61
CA GLY A 136 -9.27 18.55 8.96
C GLY A 136 -8.11 18.34 9.93
N VAL A 137 -8.20 18.97 11.10
CA VAL A 137 -7.39 18.63 12.29
C VAL A 137 -7.95 17.35 12.90
#